data_AF-A0A7W1AM98-F1
#
_entry.id   AF-A0A7W1AM98-F1
#
_cell.length_a   1.000
_cell.length_b   1.000
_cell.length_c   1.000
_cell.angle_alpha   90.00
_cell.angle_beta   90.00
_cell.angle_gamma   90.00
#
_symmetry.space_group_name_H-M   'P 1'
#
loop_
_entity.id
_entity.type
_entity.pdbx_description
1 polymer ?
#
loop_
_entity_poly.entity_id
_entity_poly.type
_entity_poly.pdbx_seq_one_letter_code
_entity_poly.pdbx_strand_id
1 'polypeptide(L)'
;MPIRSLRSIVAGQTPITAAKTATVREAAARMKEQNIGALLVVDGSRLIGIFTERDALFRVLAVGLDPGRTRLAEVMTPQPQTIHPDEPFQHALRIMHKGKFRHLPVVEYDRPLGMVSLRDALDEDLDEFRVALMQQEETRE
;
A
#
# COMPACT_ATOMS: atom_id res chain seq x y z
N MET A 1 -11.83 -15.55 -12.13
CA MET A 1 -11.18 -15.19 -10.86
C MET A 1 -12.00 -15.75 -9.71
N PRO A 2 -11.44 -16.63 -8.88
CA PRO A 2 -12.08 -17.03 -7.62
C PRO A 2 -12.34 -15.78 -6.76
N ILE A 3 -13.39 -15.82 -5.95
CA ILE A 3 -13.72 -14.72 -5.02
C ILE A 3 -12.70 -14.77 -3.88
N ARG A 4 -11.66 -13.94 -3.95
CA ARG A 4 -10.72 -13.73 -2.85
C ARG A 4 -11.33 -12.76 -1.83
N SER A 5 -11.28 -13.12 -0.56
CA SER A 5 -11.64 -12.18 0.52
C SER A 5 -10.47 -11.25 0.78
N LEU A 6 -10.75 -10.02 1.22
CA LEU A 6 -9.68 -9.12 1.63
C LEU A 6 -8.92 -9.68 2.84
N ARG A 7 -9.63 -10.35 3.76
CA ARG A 7 -9.04 -11.06 4.90
C ARG A 7 -7.96 -12.05 4.47
N SER A 8 -8.17 -12.84 3.41
CA SER A 8 -7.15 -13.78 2.93
C SER A 8 -5.94 -13.07 2.33
N ILE A 9 -6.15 -11.95 1.63
CA ILE A 9 -5.06 -11.17 1.02
C ILE A 9 -4.17 -10.53 2.10
N VAL A 10 -4.76 -10.05 3.20
CA VAL A 10 -4.00 -9.38 4.28
C VAL A 10 -3.57 -10.32 5.42
N ALA A 11 -3.97 -11.60 5.42
CA ALA A 11 -3.75 -12.53 6.54
C ALA A 11 -2.27 -12.72 6.95
N GLY A 12 -1.33 -12.51 6.04
CA GLY A 12 0.12 -12.58 6.31
C GLY A 12 0.83 -11.23 6.32
N GLN A 13 0.09 -10.13 6.17
CA GLN A 13 0.69 -8.80 6.12
C GLN A 13 0.91 -8.27 7.53
N THR A 14 2.08 -7.68 7.75
CA THR A 14 2.24 -6.71 8.85
C THR A 14 2.03 -5.31 8.26
N PRO A 15 1.05 -4.54 8.74
CA PRO A 15 0.83 -3.19 8.24
C PRO A 15 2.09 -2.35 8.35
N ILE A 16 2.59 -1.86 7.22
CA ILE A 16 3.74 -0.95 7.24
C ILE A 16 3.24 0.45 7.55
N THR A 17 3.63 0.93 8.73
CA THR A 17 3.16 2.19 9.29
C THR A 17 4.31 3.15 9.62
N ALA A 18 3.98 4.44 9.69
CA ALA A 18 4.82 5.45 10.31
C ALA A 18 3.97 6.46 11.10
N ALA A 19 4.58 7.09 12.10
CA ALA A 19 3.93 8.15 12.86
C ALA A 19 3.73 9.40 11.98
N LYS A 20 2.71 10.19 12.28
CA LYS A 20 2.48 11.50 11.63
C LYS A 20 3.67 12.46 11.72
N THR A 21 4.48 12.29 12.75
CA THR A 21 5.71 13.06 13.01
C THR A 21 6.93 12.49 12.28
N ALA A 22 6.86 11.34 11.60
CA ALA A 22 7.97 10.88 10.78
C ALA A 22 8.20 11.85 9.61
N THR A 23 9.44 11.94 9.16
CA THR A 23 9.83 12.71 7.98
C THR A 23 9.53 11.92 6.70
N VAL A 24 9.38 12.64 5.59
CA VAL A 24 9.23 12.01 4.27
C VAL A 24 10.43 11.11 3.93
N ARG A 25 11.64 11.48 4.34
CA ARG A 25 12.86 10.66 4.14
C ARG A 25 12.78 9.33 4.89
N GLU A 26 12.38 9.33 6.16
CA GLU A 26 12.23 8.11 6.95
C GLU A 26 11.14 7.20 6.35
N ALA A 27 10.03 7.79 5.92
CA ALA A 27 8.96 7.08 5.23
C ALA A 27 9.43 6.43 3.93
N ALA A 28 10.13 7.19 3.07
CA ALA A 28 10.67 6.69 1.82
C ALA A 28 11.72 5.57 2.04
N ALA A 29 12.54 5.68 3.08
CA ALA A 29 13.50 4.64 3.46
C ALA A 29 12.77 3.34 3.86
N ARG A 30 11.71 3.42 4.67
CA ARG A 30 10.88 2.25 5.01
C ARG A 30 10.19 1.67 3.78
N MET A 31 9.65 2.52 2.91
CA MET A 31 9.02 2.08 1.65
C MET A 31 10.01 1.32 0.77
N LYS A 32 11.27 1.80 0.67
CA LYS A 32 12.35 1.12 -0.04
C LYS A 32 12.69 -0.23 0.59
N GLU A 33 12.89 -0.26 1.91
CA GLU A 33 13.24 -1.48 2.65
C GLU A 33 12.20 -2.58 2.49
N GLN A 34 10.91 -2.21 2.50
CA GLN A 34 9.80 -3.13 2.37
C GLN A 34 9.36 -3.36 0.91
N ASN A 35 9.98 -2.68 -0.05
CA ASN A 35 9.62 -2.71 -1.47
C ASN A 35 8.13 -2.39 -1.76
N ILE A 36 7.59 -1.35 -1.10
CA ILE A 36 6.18 -0.94 -1.21
C ILE A 36 6.02 0.48 -1.77
N GLY A 37 4.89 0.74 -2.44
CA GLY A 37 4.57 2.04 -3.04
C GLY A 37 3.71 2.96 -2.17
N ALA A 38 3.28 2.49 -0.99
CA ALA A 38 2.49 3.26 -0.05
C ALA A 38 2.69 2.77 1.38
N LEU A 39 2.53 3.65 2.36
CA LEU A 39 2.51 3.32 3.78
C LEU A 39 1.33 3.97 4.50
N LEU A 40 0.97 3.41 5.64
CA LEU A 40 -0.10 3.94 6.48
C LEU A 40 0.46 4.92 7.52
N VAL A 41 -0.19 6.06 7.67
CA VAL A 41 0.18 7.06 8.69
C VAL A 41 -0.74 6.90 9.88
N VAL A 42 -0.15 6.72 11.07
CA VAL A 42 -0.87 6.44 12.31
C VAL A 42 -0.62 7.49 13.39
N ASP A 43 -1.60 7.64 14.28
CA ASP A 43 -1.45 8.27 15.59
C ASP A 43 -1.70 7.22 16.67
N GLY A 44 -0.63 6.74 17.32
CA GLY A 44 -0.66 5.51 18.10
C GLY A 44 -1.02 4.30 17.23
N SER A 45 -2.20 3.70 17.47
CA SER A 45 -2.71 2.56 16.70
C SER A 45 -3.77 2.93 15.67
N ARG A 46 -4.23 4.19 15.67
CA ARG A 46 -5.31 4.66 14.82
C ARG A 46 -4.76 5.10 13.47
N LEU A 47 -5.39 4.63 12.39
CA LEU A 47 -5.12 5.13 11.04
C LEU A 47 -5.60 6.58 10.91
N ILE A 48 -4.70 7.49 10.52
CA ILE A 48 -5.04 8.90 10.27
C ILE A 48 -4.75 9.35 8.85
N GLY A 49 -3.95 8.60 8.09
CA GLY A 49 -3.53 8.98 6.75
C GLY A 49 -2.89 7.85 5.95
N ILE A 50 -2.65 8.12 4.68
CA ILE A 50 -1.84 7.30 3.78
C ILE A 50 -0.83 8.19 3.08
N PHE A 51 0.39 7.69 2.89
CA PHE A 51 1.42 8.36 2.10
C PHE A 51 1.92 7.43 1.01
N THR A 52 2.03 7.95 -0.22
CA THR A 52 2.36 7.16 -1.42
C THR A 52 3.53 7.78 -2.18
N GLU A 53 4.12 7.03 -3.12
CA GLU A 53 5.11 7.55 -4.07
C GLU A 53 4.62 8.82 -4.79
N ARG A 54 3.31 8.86 -5.09
CA ARG A 54 2.67 10.01 -5.74
C ARG A 54 2.73 11.25 -4.84
N ASP A 55 2.50 11.08 -3.54
CA ASP A 55 2.58 12.18 -2.58
C ASP A 55 4.02 12.68 -2.45
N ALA A 56 4.99 11.76 -2.37
CA ALA A 56 6.42 12.12 -2.37
C ALA A 56 6.80 12.93 -3.61
N LEU A 57 6.39 12.48 -4.80
CA LEU A 57 6.71 13.15 -6.06
C LEU A 57 6.06 14.53 -6.15
N PHE A 58 4.74 14.61 -5.99
CA PHE A 58 4.00 15.82 -6.33
C PHE A 58 3.88 16.81 -5.17
N ARG A 59 3.86 16.35 -3.92
CA ARG A 59 3.66 17.23 -2.75
C ARG A 59 4.96 17.57 -2.03
N VAL A 60 6.08 16.92 -2.37
CA VAL A 60 7.37 17.17 -1.73
C VAL A 60 8.41 17.58 -2.78
N LEU A 61 8.74 16.68 -3.72
CA LEU A 61 9.82 16.92 -4.67
C LEU A 61 9.48 18.01 -5.68
N ALA A 62 8.30 17.95 -6.31
CA ALA A 62 7.88 18.90 -7.34
C ALA A 62 7.72 20.34 -6.81
N VAL A 63 7.50 20.51 -5.52
CA VAL A 63 7.34 21.81 -4.85
C VAL A 63 8.62 22.27 -4.12
N GLY A 64 9.69 21.47 -4.16
CA GLY A 64 11.00 21.84 -3.58
C GLY A 64 11.07 21.77 -2.05
N LEU A 65 10.21 20.99 -1.39
CA LEU A 65 10.30 20.78 0.06
C LEU A 65 11.44 19.82 0.41
N ASP A 66 12.12 20.06 1.54
CA ASP A 66 13.17 19.17 2.05
C ASP A 66 12.53 17.90 2.67
N PRO A 67 12.78 16.70 2.10
CA PRO A 67 12.22 15.45 2.64
C PRO A 67 12.73 15.10 4.05
N GLY A 68 13.88 15.63 4.46
CA GLY A 68 14.45 15.43 5.79
C GLY A 68 13.82 16.29 6.88
N ARG A 69 13.03 17.31 6.51
CA ARG A 69 12.37 18.22 7.47
C ARG A 69 10.85 18.16 7.40
N THR A 70 10.31 17.87 6.23
CA THR A 70 8.86 17.78 5.97
C THR A 70 8.28 16.55 6.67
N ARG A 71 7.27 16.75 7.52
CA ARG A 71 6.58 15.69 8.25
C ARG A 71 5.47 15.06 7.40
N LEU A 72 5.20 13.78 7.63
CA LEU A 72 4.11 13.09 6.94
C LEU A 72 2.75 13.75 7.16
N ALA A 73 2.48 14.28 8.35
CA ALA A 73 1.24 15.01 8.64
C ALA A 73 0.95 16.17 7.66
N GLU A 74 1.99 16.76 7.07
CA GLU A 74 1.87 17.91 6.17
C GLU A 74 1.54 17.50 4.73
N VAL A 75 1.87 16.26 4.34
CA VAL A 75 1.83 15.84 2.92
C VAL A 75 1.09 14.54 2.67
N MET A 76 0.69 13.79 3.71
CA MET A 76 -0.15 12.60 3.59
C MET A 76 -1.54 12.94 3.04
N THR A 77 -2.25 11.95 2.51
CA THR A 77 -3.69 12.06 2.32
C THR A 77 -4.37 11.71 3.66
N PRO A 78 -5.03 12.67 4.34
CA PRO A 78 -5.68 12.41 5.62
C PRO A 78 -6.99 11.63 5.41
N GLN A 79 -7.39 10.87 6.42
CA GLN A 79 -8.66 10.12 6.43
C GLN A 79 -8.90 9.36 5.11
N PRO A 80 -7.99 8.45 4.72
CA PRO A 80 -8.13 7.72 3.47
C PRO A 80 -9.41 6.90 3.47
N GLN A 81 -9.96 6.63 2.28
CA GLN A 81 -10.98 5.60 2.16
C GLN A 81 -10.40 4.27 2.65
N THR A 82 -11.21 3.49 3.34
CA THR A 82 -10.84 2.18 3.88
C THR A 82 -11.87 1.14 3.47
N ILE A 83 -11.54 -0.13 3.70
CA ILE A 83 -12.45 -1.24 3.45
C ILE A 83 -12.37 -2.28 4.57
N HIS A 84 -13.50 -2.91 4.88
CA HIS A 84 -13.57 -3.98 5.88
C HIS A 84 -12.95 -5.27 5.32
N PRO A 85 -12.22 -6.07 6.12
CA PRO A 85 -11.60 -7.32 5.66
C PRO A 85 -12.59 -8.37 5.12
N ASP A 86 -13.86 -8.32 5.51
CA ASP A 86 -14.89 -9.27 5.04
C ASP A 86 -15.53 -8.87 3.70
N GLU A 87 -15.18 -7.71 3.16
CA GLU A 87 -15.63 -7.31 1.83
C GLU A 87 -14.87 -8.09 0.73
N PRO A 88 -15.52 -8.33 -0.43
CA PRO A 88 -14.88 -9.01 -1.55
C PRO A 88 -13.82 -8.13 -2.19
N PHE A 89 -12.71 -8.72 -2.66
CA PHE A 89 -11.61 -7.98 -3.27
C PHE A 89 -12.04 -7.15 -4.50
N GLN A 90 -13.03 -7.61 -5.27
CA GLN A 90 -13.59 -6.85 -6.40
C GLN A 90 -14.18 -5.49 -5.95
N HIS A 91 -14.69 -5.40 -4.72
CA HIS A 91 -15.15 -4.13 -4.16
C HIS A 91 -13.98 -3.17 -3.97
N ALA A 92 -12.84 -3.64 -3.45
CA ALA A 92 -11.62 -2.83 -3.35
C ALA A 92 -11.15 -2.31 -4.71
N LEU A 93 -11.15 -3.17 -5.74
CA LEU A 93 -10.81 -2.76 -7.12
C LEU A 93 -11.73 -1.67 -7.65
N ARG A 94 -13.04 -1.77 -7.39
CA ARG A 94 -14.02 -0.76 -7.78
C ARG A 94 -13.79 0.58 -7.06
N ILE A 95 -13.47 0.54 -5.76
CA ILE A 95 -13.13 1.73 -4.97
C ILE A 95 -11.88 2.40 -5.54
N MET A 96 -10.81 1.64 -5.76
CA MET A 96 -9.55 2.12 -6.35
C MET A 96 -9.77 2.74 -7.73
N HIS A 97 -10.52 2.08 -8.61
CA HIS A 97 -10.83 2.59 -9.95
C HIS A 97 -11.59 3.92 -9.90
N LYS A 98 -12.67 4.01 -9.10
CA LYS A 98 -13.47 5.23 -8.97
C LYS A 98 -12.66 6.37 -8.31
N GLY A 99 -11.85 6.04 -7.31
CA GLY A 99 -11.04 6.99 -6.55
C GLY A 99 -9.73 7.40 -7.24
N LYS A 100 -9.35 6.75 -8.36
CA LYS A 100 -8.10 7.00 -9.10
C LYS A 100 -6.84 6.84 -8.24
N PHE A 101 -6.86 5.88 -7.33
CA PHE A 101 -5.72 5.48 -6.52
C PHE A 101 -5.52 3.97 -6.58
N ARG A 102 -4.36 3.48 -6.14
CA ARG A 102 -3.92 2.09 -6.35
C ARG A 102 -3.70 1.30 -5.06
N HIS A 103 -3.96 1.91 -3.92
CA HIS A 103 -3.77 1.32 -2.60
C HIS A 103 -4.98 1.66 -1.75
N LEU A 104 -5.51 0.69 -1.02
CA LEU A 104 -6.67 0.83 -0.15
C LEU A 104 -6.35 0.15 1.20
N PRO A 105 -6.32 0.91 2.31
CA PRO A 105 -6.16 0.35 3.64
C PRO A 105 -7.31 -0.61 3.99
N VAL A 106 -6.97 -1.78 4.51
CA VAL A 106 -7.94 -2.73 5.09
C VAL A 106 -7.96 -2.50 6.60
N VAL A 107 -9.13 -2.17 7.14
CA VAL A 107 -9.27 -1.69 8.53
C VAL A 107 -10.42 -2.42 9.22
N GLU A 108 -10.18 -2.80 10.47
CA GLU A 108 -11.17 -3.40 11.39
C GLU A 108 -11.00 -2.73 12.77
N TYR A 109 -12.09 -2.28 13.39
CA TYR A 109 -12.06 -1.55 14.67
C TYR A 109 -11.06 -0.37 14.73
N ASP A 110 -11.05 0.48 13.69
CA ASP A 110 -10.13 1.63 13.50
C ASP A 110 -8.63 1.29 13.45
N ARG A 111 -8.29 0.00 13.38
CA ARG A 111 -6.92 -0.49 13.28
C ARG A 111 -6.65 -1.03 11.88
N PRO A 112 -5.53 -0.63 11.24
CA PRO A 112 -5.15 -1.22 9.98
C PRO A 112 -4.73 -2.67 10.17
N LEU A 113 -5.35 -3.57 9.42
CA LEU A 113 -4.95 -4.98 9.31
C LEU A 113 -3.95 -5.20 8.18
N GLY A 114 -3.96 -4.33 7.17
CA GLY A 114 -3.03 -4.40 6.06
C GLY A 114 -3.37 -3.40 4.96
N MET A 115 -2.83 -3.63 3.78
CA MET A 115 -3.09 -2.82 2.60
C MET A 115 -3.35 -3.74 1.42
N VAL A 116 -4.39 -3.43 0.65
CA VAL A 116 -4.60 -4.04 -0.65
C VAL A 116 -4.28 -3.03 -1.75
N SER A 117 -3.78 -3.51 -2.88
CA SER A 117 -3.36 -2.72 -4.01
C SER A 117 -3.83 -3.32 -5.33
N LEU A 118 -3.59 -2.60 -6.42
CA LEU A 118 -3.79 -3.18 -7.76
C LEU A 118 -2.80 -4.31 -8.08
N ARG A 119 -1.67 -4.42 -7.38
CA ARG A 119 -0.71 -5.52 -7.59
C ARG A 119 -1.31 -6.85 -7.14
N ASP A 120 -2.08 -6.86 -6.06
CA ASP A 120 -2.76 -8.06 -5.56
C ASP A 120 -3.72 -8.68 -6.59
N ALA A 121 -4.20 -7.88 -7.56
CA ALA A 121 -5.01 -8.37 -8.67
C ALA A 121 -4.23 -9.21 -9.68
N LEU A 122 -2.93 -8.96 -9.78
CA LEU A 122 -2.02 -9.61 -10.73
C LEU A 122 -1.31 -10.81 -10.11
N ASP A 123 -1.37 -11.01 -8.79
CA ASP A 123 -0.55 -12.02 -8.10
C ASP A 123 -0.71 -13.44 -8.66
N GLU A 124 -1.93 -13.90 -8.94
CA GLU A 124 -2.18 -15.24 -9.52
C GLU A 124 -1.50 -15.37 -10.90
N ASP A 125 -1.70 -14.39 -11.78
CA ASP A 125 -1.10 -14.37 -13.12
C ASP A 125 0.44 -14.24 -13.05
N LEU A 126 0.97 -13.49 -12.08
CA LEU A 126 2.40 -13.31 -11.87
C LEU A 126 3.07 -14.57 -11.33
N ASP A 127 2.40 -15.34 -10.48
CA ASP A 127 2.93 -16.59 -9.95
C ASP A 127 2.98 -17.67 -11.04
N GLU A 128 1.93 -17.77 -11.87
CA GLU A 128 1.96 -18.63 -13.06
C GLU A 128 3.10 -18.25 -14.01
N PHE A 129 3.28 -16.95 -14.27
CA PHE A 129 4.37 -16.45 -15.11
C PHE A 129 5.76 -16.72 -14.51
N ARG A 130 5.94 -16.57 -13.19
CA ARG A 130 7.20 -16.88 -12.48
C ARG A 130 7.56 -18.35 -12.60
N VAL A 131 6.61 -19.26 -12.41
CA VAL A 131 6.82 -20.70 -12.57
C VAL A 131 7.25 -21.01 -14.01
N ALA A 132 6.60 -20.41 -15.00
CA ALA A 132 6.96 -20.60 -16.41
C ALA A 132 8.39 -20.11 -16.74
N LEU A 133 8.82 -18.99 -16.16
CA LEU A 133 10.19 -18.47 -16.32
C LEU A 133 11.24 -19.41 -15.73
N MET A 134 11.01 -19.95 -14.52
CA MET A 134 11.93 -20.89 -13.87
C MET A 134 12.11 -22.17 -14.72
N GLN A 135 11.02 -22.70 -15.29
CA GLN A 135 11.08 -23.87 -16.19
C GLN A 135 11.89 -23.59 -17.46
N GLN A 136 11.83 -22.36 -18.00
CA GLN A 136 12.60 -21.98 -19.19
C GLN A 136 14.09 -21.82 -18.91
N GLU A 137 14.46 -21.40 -17.70
CA GLU A 137 15.86 -21.31 -17.26
C GLU A 137 16.46 -22.70 -17.03
N GLU A 138 15.72 -23.61 -16.40
CA GLU A 138 16.14 -25.02 -16.18
C GLU A 138 16.27 -25.81 -17.48
N THR A 139 15.48 -25.49 -18.52
CA THR A 139 15.57 -26.18 -19.83
C THR A 139 16.70 -25.62 -20.71
N ARG A 140 17.36 -24.52 -20.28
CA ARG A 140 18.45 -23.86 -21.00
C ARG A 140 19.84 -24.23 -20.50
N GLU A 141 19.95 -24.95 -19.39
CA GLU A 141 21.18 -25.61 -18.89
C GLU A 141 21.25 -27.07 -19.35
#